data_AF-A0A257U7A2-F1
#
_entry.id   AF-A0A257U7A2-F1
#
_cell.length_a   1.000
_cell.length_b   1.000
_cell.length_c   1.000
_cell.angle_alpha   90.00
_cell.angle_beta   90.00
_cell.angle_gamma   90.00
#
_symmetry.space_group_name_H-M   'P 1'
#
loop_
_entity.id
_entity.type
_entity.pdbx_description
1 polymer ?
#
loop_
_entity_poly.entity_id
_entity_poly.type
_entity_poly.pdbx_seq_one_letter_code
_entity_poly.pdbx_strand_id
1 'polypeptide(L)'
;MSYVNLSSTHIGDDDLAELEELTDVDVLDLSGTKVSDAGLVYLKRLTRLQMLILEGTHVTAAGLDDLRRALPAVAILYSRG
;
A
#
# COMPACT_ATOMS: atom_id res chain seq x y z
N MET A 1 -6.67 -7.17 14.70
CA MET A 1 -7.01 -6.05 13.81
C MET A 1 -6.07 -4.90 14.12
N SER A 2 -4.88 -4.95 13.51
CA SER A 2 -3.85 -3.92 13.53
C SER A 2 -4.10 -2.91 12.41
N TYR A 3 -4.09 -1.62 12.72
CA TYR A 3 -4.32 -0.53 11.78
C TYR A 3 -3.15 0.44 11.82
N VAL A 4 -2.55 0.71 10.66
CA VAL A 4 -1.47 1.69 10.50
C VAL A 4 -1.98 2.81 9.60
N ASN A 5 -2.06 4.03 10.15
CA ASN A 5 -2.44 5.23 9.42
C ASN A 5 -1.21 6.06 9.06
N LEU A 6 -0.93 6.19 7.76
CA LEU A 6 0.11 7.05 7.22
C LEU A 6 -0.46 8.05 6.19
N SER A 7 -1.79 8.19 6.16
CA SER A 7 -2.46 9.09 5.23
C SER A 7 -2.01 10.54 5.40
N SER A 8 -1.91 11.25 4.27
CA SER A 8 -1.51 12.67 4.18
C SER A 8 -0.14 12.99 4.81
N THR A 9 0.72 11.98 4.98
CA THR A 9 2.11 12.18 5.41
C THR A 9 3.04 12.41 4.20
N HIS A 10 4.31 12.69 4.46
CA HIS A 10 5.32 12.90 3.42
C HIS A 10 5.98 11.61 2.92
N ILE A 11 5.44 10.45 3.30
CA ILE A 11 5.96 9.13 2.92
C ILE A 11 5.96 8.96 1.39
N GLY A 12 7.07 8.44 0.88
CA GLY A 12 7.29 8.04 -0.51
C GLY A 12 7.77 6.60 -0.62
N ASP A 13 8.24 6.23 -1.80
CA ASP A 13 8.62 4.84 -2.13
C ASP A 13 9.77 4.32 -1.26
N ASP A 14 10.76 5.15 -0.96
CA ASP A 14 11.92 4.78 -0.15
C ASP A 14 11.55 4.53 1.32
N ASP A 15 10.57 5.28 1.85
CA ASP A 15 10.08 5.12 3.22
C ASP A 15 9.29 3.81 3.40
N LEU A 16 8.71 3.26 2.32
CA LEU A 16 8.01 1.96 2.37
C LEU A 16 8.95 0.78 2.61
N ALA A 17 10.25 0.94 2.36
CA ALA A 17 11.23 -0.10 2.66
C ALA A 17 11.25 -0.45 4.16
N GLU A 18 11.06 0.54 5.05
CA GLU A 18 11.00 0.29 6.50
C GLU A 18 9.70 -0.41 6.92
N LEU A 19 8.65 -0.33 6.11
CA LEU A 19 7.36 -0.95 6.43
C LEU A 19 7.33 -2.45 6.12
N GLU A 20 8.31 -3.00 5.38
CA GLU A 20 8.30 -4.41 4.99
C GLU A 20 8.38 -5.37 6.19
N GLU A 21 8.88 -4.89 7.33
CA GLU A 21 8.96 -5.64 8.59
C GLU A 21 7.64 -5.68 9.36
N LEU A 22 6.64 -4.88 8.97
CA LEU A 22 5.34 -4.80 9.63
C LEU A 22 4.41 -5.95 9.23
N THR A 23 4.89 -7.19 9.37
CA THR A 23 4.20 -8.40 8.88
C THR A 23 2.86 -8.67 9.56
N ASP A 24 2.56 -8.01 10.68
CA ASP A 24 1.33 -8.17 11.47
C ASP A 24 0.27 -7.08 11.23
N VAL A 25 0.40 -6.27 10.19
CA VAL A 25 -0.58 -5.23 9.83
C VAL A 25 -1.78 -5.84 9.09
N ASP A 26 -2.99 -5.55 9.57
CA ASP A 26 -4.24 -5.97 8.92
C ASP A 26 -4.75 -4.87 7.96
N VAL A 27 -4.59 -3.58 8.33
CA VAL A 27 -5.01 -2.43 7.52
C VAL A 27 -3.89 -1.39 7.43
N LEU A 28 -3.56 -0.97 6.20
CA LEU A 28 -2.59 0.09 5.93
C LEU A 28 -3.24 1.19 5.09
N ASP A 29 -3.18 2.42 5.58
CA ASP A 29 -3.68 3.60 4.87
C ASP A 29 -2.53 4.50 4.42
N LEU A 30 -2.35 4.60 3.10
CA LEU A 30 -1.34 5.42 2.42
C LEU A 30 -1.98 6.57 1.62
N SER A 31 -3.24 6.92 1.91
CA SER A 31 -3.97 7.91 1.12
C SER A 31 -3.28 9.28 1.13
N GLY A 32 -3.18 9.95 -0.02
CA GLY A 32 -2.56 11.27 -0.14
C GLY A 32 -1.04 11.30 0.10
N THR A 33 -0.37 10.16 0.01
CA THR A 33 1.09 10.06 0.10
C THR A 33 1.75 10.15 -1.29
N LYS A 34 3.08 10.21 -1.33
CA LYS A 34 3.86 10.26 -2.59
C LYS A 34 4.20 8.89 -3.16
N VAL A 35 3.62 7.82 -2.61
CA VAL A 35 3.85 6.44 -3.04
C VAL A 35 3.43 6.24 -4.50
N SER A 36 4.26 5.53 -5.26
CA SER A 36 4.07 5.15 -6.65
C SER A 36 4.10 3.62 -6.82
N ASP A 37 3.99 3.16 -8.06
CA ASP A 37 4.14 1.74 -8.39
C ASP A 37 5.48 1.14 -7.90
N ALA A 38 6.53 1.96 -7.83
CA ALA A 38 7.85 1.52 -7.37
C ALA A 38 7.84 1.15 -5.88
N GLY A 39 7.10 1.88 -5.04
CA GLY A 39 7.00 1.60 -3.61
C GLY A 39 6.15 0.37 -3.29
N LEU A 40 5.21 -0.01 -4.17
CA LEU A 40 4.34 -1.18 -3.94
C LEU A 40 5.10 -2.50 -3.82
N VAL A 41 6.34 -2.57 -4.31
CA VAL A 41 7.18 -3.77 -4.22
C VAL A 41 7.41 -4.21 -2.76
N TYR A 42 7.55 -3.24 -1.84
CA TYR A 42 7.79 -3.49 -0.42
C TYR A 42 6.54 -4.02 0.29
N LEU A 43 5.34 -3.62 -0.18
CA LEU A 43 4.07 -4.06 0.41
C LEU A 43 3.78 -5.54 0.14
N LYS A 44 4.41 -6.16 -0.87
CA LYS A 44 4.20 -7.58 -1.23
C LYS A 44 4.58 -8.55 -0.10
N ARG A 45 5.42 -8.11 0.85
CA ARG A 45 5.82 -8.92 2.01
C ARG A 45 4.81 -8.89 3.16
N LEU A 46 3.83 -7.98 3.11
CA LEU A 46 2.78 -7.85 4.10
C LEU A 46 1.68 -8.91 3.89
N THR A 47 2.03 -10.18 4.06
CA THR A 47 1.15 -11.31 3.73
C THR A 47 -0.10 -11.41 4.61
N ARG A 48 -0.13 -10.69 5.74
CA ARG A 48 -1.31 -10.58 6.60
C ARG A 48 -2.22 -9.41 6.26
N LEU A 49 -1.80 -8.52 5.35
CA LEU A 49 -2.55 -7.33 4.98
C LEU A 49 -3.90 -7.72 4.38
N GLN A 50 -4.96 -7.20 4.96
CA GLN A 50 -6.34 -7.45 4.54
C GLN A 50 -6.91 -6.26 3.77
N MET A 51 -6.48 -5.05 4.11
CA MET A 51 -6.94 -3.82 3.46
C MET A 51 -5.80 -2.83 3.24
N LEU A 52 -5.74 -2.29 2.03
CA LEU A 52 -4.81 -1.25 1.63
C LEU A 52 -5.57 -0.08 1.00
N ILE A 53 -5.33 1.13 1.50
CA ILE A 53 -5.97 2.35 0.99
C ILE A 53 -4.90 3.20 0.28
N LEU A 54 -5.13 3.50 -1.00
CA LEU A 54 -4.19 4.17 -1.92
C LEU A 54 -4.79 5.41 -2.59
N GLU A 55 -5.84 5.99 -2.00
CA GLU A 55 -6.52 7.14 -2.61
C GLU A 55 -5.59 8.36 -2.71
N GLY A 56 -5.56 9.03 -3.87
CA GLY A 56 -4.70 10.21 -4.05
C GLY A 56 -3.20 9.93 -4.00
N THR A 57 -2.77 8.68 -4.23
CA THR A 57 -1.36 8.31 -4.44
C THR A 57 -0.97 8.41 -5.92
N HIS A 58 0.31 8.19 -6.23
CA HIS A 58 0.84 8.16 -7.60
C HIS A 58 0.81 6.74 -8.19
N VAL A 59 0.08 5.81 -7.57
CA VAL A 59 -0.10 4.44 -8.04
C VAL A 59 -0.98 4.41 -9.29
N THR A 60 -0.55 3.65 -10.28
CA THR A 60 -1.25 3.45 -11.55
C THR A 60 -2.06 2.16 -11.56
N ALA A 61 -2.94 2.01 -12.56
CA ALA A 61 -3.66 0.75 -12.79
C ALA A 61 -2.71 -0.45 -13.00
N ALA A 62 -1.54 -0.24 -13.61
CA ALA A 62 -0.56 -1.30 -13.83
C ALA A 62 0.07 -1.76 -12.50
N GLY A 63 0.40 -0.83 -11.61
CA GLY A 63 0.88 -1.15 -10.26
C GLY A 63 -0.16 -1.90 -9.43
N LEU A 64 -1.44 -1.51 -9.53
CA LEU A 64 -2.54 -2.21 -8.86
C LEU A 64 -2.70 -3.65 -9.37
N ASP A 65 -2.60 -3.87 -10.68
CA ASP A 65 -2.70 -5.20 -11.26
C ASP A 65 -1.53 -6.10 -10.84
N ASP A 66 -0.32 -5.55 -10.76
CA ASP A 66 0.85 -6.25 -10.23
C ASP A 66 0.69 -6.59 -8.74
N LEU A 67 0.21 -5.64 -7.94
CA LEU A 67 -0.03 -5.84 -6.52
C LEU A 67 -1.10 -6.89 -6.26
N ARG A 68 -2.19 -6.90 -7.04
CA ARG A 68 -3.25 -7.92 -6.95
C ARG A 68 -2.76 -9.33 -7.29
N ARG A 69 -1.78 -9.46 -8.19
CA ARG A 69 -1.16 -10.78 -8.46
C ARG A 69 -0.32 -11.25 -7.27
N ALA A 70 0.35 -10.33 -6.58
CA ALA A 70 1.17 -10.64 -5.41
C ALA A 70 0.33 -10.91 -4.15
N LEU A 71 -0.74 -10.14 -3.94
CA LEU A 71 -1.62 -10.18 -2.78
C LEU A 71 -3.09 -10.33 -3.22
N PRO A 72 -3.51 -11.50 -3.72
CA PRO A 72 -4.84 -11.68 -4.31
C PRO A 72 -5.99 -11.56 -3.31
N ALA A 73 -5.71 -11.68 -2.01
CA ALA A 73 -6.71 -11.58 -0.95
C ALA A 73 -6.86 -10.17 -0.36
N VAL A 74 -6.00 -9.21 -0.71
CA VAL A 74 -6.04 -7.86 -0.12
C VAL A 74 -7.13 -7.02 -0.78
N ALA A 75 -7.98 -6.40 0.04
CA ALA A 75 -8.93 -5.41 -0.43
C ALA A 75 -8.18 -4.09 -0.70
N ILE A 76 -8.24 -3.59 -1.93
CA ILE A 76 -7.60 -2.34 -2.31
C ILE A 76 -8.66 -1.27 -2.55
N LEU A 77 -8.58 -0.19 -1.77
CA LEU A 77 -9.37 1.02 -1.97
C LEU A 77 -8.54 2.03 -2.77
N TYR A 78 -9.03 2.35 -3.96
CA TYR A 78 -8.38 3.26 -4.89
C TYR A 78 -9.46 3.98 -5.70
N SER A 79 -9.39 5.31 -5.74
CA SER A 79 -10.25 6.14 -6.57
C SER A 79 -9.59 6.35 -7.93
N ARG A 80 -10.23 5.87 -9.01
CA ARG A 80 -9.85 6.24 -10.39
C ARG A 80 -10.26 7.70 -10.60
N GLY A 81 -9.28 8.56 -10.87
CA GLY A 81 -9.52 9.89 -11.43
C GLY A 81 -10.14 9.82 -12.82
#